data_AF-A0A167ETF0-F1
#
_entry.id   AF-A0A167ETF0-F1
#
_cell.length_a   1.000
_cell.length_b   1.000
_cell.length_c   1.000
_cell.angle_alpha   90.00
_cell.angle_beta   90.00
_cell.angle_gamma   90.00
#
_symmetry.space_group_name_H-M   'P 1'
#
loop_
_entity.id
_entity.type
_entity.pdbx_description
1 polymer ?
#
loop_
_entity_poly.entity_id
_entity_poly.type
_entity_poly.pdbx_seq_one_letter_code
_entity_poly.pdbx_strand_id
1 'polypeptide(L)'
;MASYYLAIIGTKDCPIYELEFGSYRQSGDGISKFPPEIKELSPFILHSSLDIVEDVQWTTNSLYLKSVDNFYSYMVSAFVTPGSKYTISGANLGVGPKFRLEEPAD
;
A
#
# COMPACT_ATOMS: atom_id res chain seq x y z
N MET A 1 17.12 2.59 -2.53
CA MET A 1 16.20 3.58 -3.12
C MET A 1 14.83 2.94 -3.10
N ALA A 2 13.88 3.47 -2.34
CA ALA A 2 12.60 2.80 -2.13
C ALA A 2 11.66 3.03 -3.32
N SER A 3 10.97 2.00 -3.76
CA SER A 3 9.93 2.02 -4.78
C SER A 3 8.61 1.65 -4.15
N TYR A 4 7.52 2.20 -4.67
CA TYR A 4 6.20 2.10 -4.06
C TYR A 4 5.16 1.88 -5.14
N TYR A 5 4.17 1.04 -4.83
CA TYR A 5 3.05 0.75 -5.71
C TYR A 5 1.75 1.05 -4.96
N LEU A 6 1.09 2.13 -5.35
CA LEU A 6 -0.17 2.55 -4.77
C LEU A 6 -1.31 2.06 -5.65
N ALA A 7 -2.29 1.40 -5.04
CA ALA A 7 -3.53 1.08 -5.69
C ALA A 7 -4.72 1.54 -4.84
N ILE A 8 -5.73 2.08 -5.52
CA ILE A 8 -7.03 2.40 -4.92
C ILE A 8 -8.01 1.36 -5.44
N ILE A 9 -8.58 0.60 -4.52
CA ILE A 9 -9.53 -0.46 -4.83
C ILE A 9 -10.95 0.04 -4.55
N GLY A 10 -11.84 -0.17 -5.54
CA GLY A 10 -13.25 0.18 -5.42
C GLY A 10 -14.08 -0.90 -4.71
N THR A 11 -15.38 -0.67 -4.60
CA THR A 11 -16.32 -1.53 -3.86
C THR A 11 -16.56 -2.92 -4.45
N LYS A 12 -16.07 -3.16 -5.68
CA LYS A 12 -16.20 -4.42 -6.43
C LYS A 12 -14.89 -5.19 -6.51
N ASP A 13 -13.93 -4.86 -5.65
CA ASP A 13 -12.60 -5.47 -5.61
C ASP A 13 -11.81 -5.29 -6.92
N CYS A 14 -12.20 -4.27 -7.70
CA CYS A 14 -11.51 -3.83 -8.91
C CYS A 14 -10.63 -2.61 -8.60
N PRO A 15 -9.39 -2.55 -9.11
CA PRO A 15 -8.58 -1.34 -9.03
C PRO A 15 -9.22 -0.22 -9.85
N ILE A 16 -9.40 0.94 -9.22
CA ILE A 16 -9.89 2.16 -9.89
C ILE A 16 -8.75 3.13 -10.20
N TYR A 17 -7.60 2.96 -9.53
CA TYR A 17 -6.40 3.74 -9.74
C TYR A 17 -5.17 2.92 -9.34
N GLU A 18 -4.11 3.04 -10.12
CA GLU A 18 -2.81 2.43 -9.88
C GLU A 18 -1.71 3.45 -10.15
N LEU A 19 -0.70 3.49 -9.30
CA LEU A 19 0.43 4.40 -9.44
C LEU A 19 1.70 3.75 -8.92
N GLU A 20 2.71 3.73 -9.77
CA GLU A 20 4.06 3.30 -9.43
C GLU A 20 4.94 4.54 -9.24
N PHE A 21 5.62 4.66 -8.11
CA PHE A 21 6.48 5.81 -7.84
C PHE A 21 7.68 5.46 -6.95
N GLY A 22 8.78 6.18 -7.14
CA GLY A 22 9.96 6.10 -6.29
C GLY A 22 9.92 7.09 -5.13
N SER A 23 10.76 6.87 -4.12
CA SER A 23 10.97 7.87 -3.09
C SER A 23 11.72 9.09 -3.62
N TYR A 24 11.27 10.28 -3.26
CA TYR A 24 12.02 11.54 -3.41
C TYR A 24 12.94 11.82 -2.20
N ARG A 25 12.82 11.03 -1.12
CA ARG A 25 13.67 11.20 0.07
C ARG A 25 15.06 10.63 -0.20
N GLN A 26 16.08 11.21 0.46
CA GLN A 26 17.49 10.79 0.39
C GLN A 26 18.03 10.68 -1.05
N SER A 27 17.95 11.77 -1.82
CA SER A 27 18.51 11.84 -3.18
C SER A 27 17.87 10.85 -4.16
N GLY A 28 16.55 10.66 -4.04
CA GLY A 28 15.79 9.82 -4.96
C GLY A 28 15.15 10.64 -6.09
N ASP A 29 15.19 10.12 -7.31
CA ASP A 29 14.69 10.79 -8.52
C ASP A 29 13.16 10.70 -8.69
N GLY A 30 12.44 10.11 -7.71
CA GLY A 30 11.00 9.84 -7.82
C GLY A 30 10.63 8.71 -8.78
N ILE A 31 11.61 8.13 -9.46
CA ILE A 31 11.41 7.03 -10.40
C ILE A 31 11.42 5.71 -9.65
N SER A 32 10.39 4.90 -9.88
CA SER A 32 10.34 3.54 -9.36
C SER A 32 11.35 2.63 -10.07
N LYS A 33 11.96 1.73 -9.31
CA LYS A 33 12.98 0.78 -9.75
C LYS A 33 12.60 -0.64 -9.32
N PHE A 34 11.35 -1.04 -9.60
CA PHE A 34 10.93 -2.42 -9.39
C PHE A 34 11.62 -3.38 -10.37
N PRO A 35 12.05 -4.56 -9.90
CA PRO A 35 12.32 -5.67 -10.79
C PRO A 35 11.08 -5.98 -11.64
N PRO A 36 11.25 -6.37 -12.92
CA PRO A 36 10.12 -6.64 -13.81
C PRO A 36 9.19 -7.72 -13.26
N GLU A 37 9.73 -8.78 -12.62
CA GLU A 37 8.89 -9.84 -12.05
C GLU A 37 7.97 -9.29 -10.94
N ILE A 38 8.52 -8.40 -10.12
CA ILE A 38 7.79 -7.80 -9.01
C ILE A 38 6.74 -6.81 -9.48
N LYS A 39 7.05 -6.06 -10.54
CA LYS A 39 6.09 -5.16 -11.18
C LYS A 39 4.87 -5.91 -11.70
N GLU A 40 5.08 -7.06 -12.34
CA GLU A 40 3.99 -7.92 -12.84
C GLU A 40 3.20 -8.60 -11.70
N LEU A 41 3.86 -8.89 -10.58
CA LEU A 41 3.23 -9.51 -9.41
C LEU A 41 2.51 -8.52 -8.49
N SER A 42 2.82 -7.24 -8.56
CA SER A 42 2.24 -6.18 -7.71
C SER A 42 0.71 -6.24 -7.58
N PRO A 43 -0.08 -6.33 -8.68
CA PRO A 43 -1.54 -6.45 -8.57
C PRO A 43 -1.99 -7.77 -7.91
N PHE A 44 -1.27 -8.86 -8.12
CA PHE A 44 -1.60 -10.16 -7.51
C PHE A 44 -1.34 -10.15 -6.00
N ILE A 45 -0.19 -9.62 -5.57
CA ILE A 45 0.16 -9.45 -4.15
C ILE A 45 -0.93 -8.61 -3.48
N LEU A 46 -1.28 -7.47 -4.08
CA LEU A 46 -2.29 -6.57 -3.55
C LEU A 46 -3.66 -7.26 -3.39
N HIS A 47 -4.09 -7.98 -4.42
CA HIS A 47 -5.36 -8.69 -4.41
C HIS A 47 -5.39 -9.76 -3.32
N SER A 48 -4.29 -10.51 -3.14
CA SER A 48 -4.19 -11.53 -2.09
C SER A 48 -4.28 -10.95 -0.67
N SER A 49 -3.87 -9.70 -0.47
CA SER A 49 -3.95 -9.05 0.84
C SER A 49 -5.33 -8.41 1.13
N LEU A 50 -6.27 -8.37 0.17
CA LEU A 50 -7.58 -7.73 0.37
C LEU A 50 -8.43 -8.44 1.43
N ASP A 51 -8.41 -9.77 1.45
CA ASP A 51 -9.16 -10.56 2.43
C ASP A 51 -8.71 -10.22 3.86
N ILE A 52 -7.39 -10.07 4.07
CA ILE A 52 -6.81 -9.69 5.36
C ILE A 52 -7.24 -8.27 5.76
N VAL A 53 -7.26 -7.33 4.81
CA VAL A 53 -7.73 -5.96 5.06
C VAL A 53 -9.21 -5.95 5.47
N GLU A 54 -10.03 -6.78 4.81
CA GLU A 54 -11.45 -6.92 5.11
C GLU A 54 -11.69 -7.46 6.52
N ASP A 55 -10.89 -8.41 6.99
CA ASP A 55 -11.00 -8.90 8.37
C ASP A 55 -10.54 -7.84 9.39
N VAL A 56 -9.41 -7.18 9.13
CA VAL A 56 -8.81 -6.23 10.08
C VAL A 56 -9.68 -4.99 10.25
N GLN A 57 -10.33 -4.47 9.18
CA GLN A 57 -11.18 -3.27 9.29
C GLN A 57 -12.33 -3.44 10.29
N TRP A 58 -12.85 -4.64 10.49
CA TRP A 58 -13.93 -4.89 11.46
C TRP A 58 -13.44 -4.91 12.90
N THR A 59 -12.13 -5.05 13.11
CA THR A 59 -11.51 -5.12 14.45
C THR A 59 -10.98 -3.79 14.94
N THR A 60 -10.75 -2.81 14.05
CA THR A 60 -10.18 -1.51 14.40
C THR A 60 -11.01 -0.35 13.89
N ASN A 61 -11.10 0.72 14.68
CA ASN A 61 -11.76 1.95 14.27
C ASN A 61 -10.80 2.92 13.57
N SER A 62 -9.50 2.57 13.48
CA SER A 62 -8.50 3.41 12.82
C SER A 62 -8.55 3.27 11.30
N LEU A 63 -8.50 4.39 10.58
CA LEU A 63 -8.46 4.39 9.12
C LEU A 63 -7.14 3.83 8.57
N TYR A 64 -6.03 4.00 9.29
CA TYR A 64 -4.72 3.49 8.89
C TYR A 64 -4.42 2.16 9.59
N LEU A 65 -4.34 1.07 8.81
CA LEU A 65 -4.14 -0.30 9.29
C LEU A 65 -2.66 -0.69 9.42
N LYS A 66 -1.73 0.24 9.14
CA LYS A 66 -0.29 -0.02 9.13
C LYS A 66 0.03 -1.16 8.17
N SER A 67 0.94 -2.07 8.55
CA SER A 67 1.33 -3.22 7.73
C SER A 67 0.36 -4.36 7.98
N VAL A 68 -0.35 -4.78 6.94
CA VAL A 68 -1.33 -5.86 6.97
C VAL A 68 -0.75 -7.17 6.44
N ASP A 69 0.23 -7.11 5.54
CA ASP A 69 0.84 -8.29 4.93
C ASP A 69 2.34 -8.05 4.60
N ASN A 70 3.09 -9.11 4.34
CA ASN A 70 4.49 -9.09 3.93
C ASN A 70 4.79 -10.18 2.90
N PHE A 71 5.20 -9.75 1.70
CA PHE A 71 5.63 -10.63 0.62
C PHE A 71 7.13 -10.43 0.35
N TYR A 72 7.99 -11.41 0.64
CA TYR A 72 9.44 -11.35 0.33
C TYR A 72 10.15 -10.03 0.71
N SER A 73 9.88 -9.49 1.91
CA SER A 73 10.40 -8.19 2.40
C SER A 73 9.68 -6.95 1.86
N TYR A 74 8.64 -7.15 1.06
CA TYR A 74 7.77 -6.09 0.61
C TYR A 74 6.54 -5.99 1.52
N MET A 75 6.38 -4.84 2.16
CA MET A 75 5.33 -4.63 3.14
C MET A 75 4.06 -4.08 2.47
N VAL A 76 2.93 -4.73 2.71
CA VAL A 76 1.64 -4.22 2.27
C VAL A 76 1.04 -3.41 3.40
N SER A 77 0.71 -2.15 3.12
CA SER A 77 0.00 -1.30 4.06
C SER A 77 -1.35 -0.86 3.51
N ALA A 78 -2.33 -0.75 4.40
CA ALA A 78 -3.69 -0.40 4.02
C ALA A 78 -4.22 0.81 4.79
N PHE A 79 -5.01 1.60 4.08
CA PHE A 79 -5.80 2.68 4.62
C PHE A 79 -7.23 2.52 4.12
N VAL A 80 -8.19 2.58 5.03
CA VAL A 80 -9.61 2.34 4.80
C VAL A 80 -10.35 3.63 5.11
N THR A 81 -11.23 4.08 4.22
CA THR A 81 -12.03 5.29 4.43
C THR A 81 -13.42 4.98 5.01
N PRO A 82 -14.06 5.95 5.70
CA PRO A 82 -15.46 5.82 6.11
C PRO A 82 -16.37 5.84 4.88
N GLY A 83 -17.04 4.73 4.59
CA GLY A 83 -17.81 4.55 3.34
C GLY A 83 -17.84 3.12 2.80
N SER A 84 -17.54 2.15 3.66
CA SER A 84 -17.63 0.71 3.45
C SER A 84 -16.58 0.03 2.54
N LYS A 85 -15.96 0.65 1.51
CA LYS A 85 -14.95 -0.07 0.68
C LYS A 85 -14.04 0.83 -0.19
N TYR A 86 -13.16 1.63 0.40
CA TYR A 86 -12.00 2.16 -0.34
C TYR A 86 -10.74 1.76 0.40
N THR A 87 -10.27 0.57 0.04
CA THR A 87 -8.95 0.11 0.43
C THR A 87 -7.95 0.91 -0.40
N ILE A 88 -7.43 1.98 0.19
CA ILE A 88 -6.13 2.50 -0.20
C ILE A 88 -5.12 1.48 0.32
N SER A 89 -4.97 0.37 -0.39
CA SER A 89 -3.81 -0.49 -0.21
C SER A 89 -2.66 0.22 -0.93
N GLY A 90 -2.10 1.21 -0.25
CA GLY A 90 -0.74 1.64 -0.53
C GLY A 90 0.18 0.50 -0.10
N ALA A 91 0.29 -0.54 -0.93
CA ALA A 91 1.37 -1.49 -0.80
C ALA A 91 2.67 -0.74 -1.10
N ASN A 92 3.27 -0.15 -0.06
CA ASN A 92 4.63 0.32 -0.17
C ASN A 92 5.51 -0.90 -0.28
N LEU A 93 5.69 -1.36 -1.52
CA LEU A 93 6.59 -2.41 -1.91
C LEU A 93 8.04 -1.89 -1.79
N GLY A 94 8.41 -1.32 -0.66
CA GLY A 94 9.66 -0.61 -0.46
C GLY A 94 10.61 -1.40 0.42
N VAL A 95 11.88 -1.44 0.04
CA VAL A 95 12.98 -1.68 0.98
C VAL A 95 13.21 -0.35 1.72
N GLY A 96 12.46 -0.10 2.79
CA GLY A 96 12.51 1.19 3.48
C GLY A 96 11.67 1.26 4.76
N PRO A 97 11.89 2.28 5.61
CA PRO A 97 11.15 2.43 6.87
C PRO A 97 9.65 2.62 6.59
N LYS A 98 8.82 2.07 7.49
CA LYS A 98 7.34 2.15 7.46
C LYS A 98 6.87 3.56 7.11
N PHE A 99 5.85 3.66 6.25
CA PHE A 99 5.18 4.92 5.93
C PHE A 99 4.65 5.54 7.23
N ARG A 100 5.37 6.52 7.78
CA ARG A 100 4.97 7.26 8.97
C ARG A 100 4.22 8.49 8.48
N LEU A 101 2.89 8.44 8.51
CA LEU A 101 2.09 9.65 8.50
C LEU A 101 2.43 10.36 9.82
N GLU A 102 3.12 11.50 9.74
CA GLU A 102 3.35 12.32 10.92
C GLU A 102 1.99 12.81 11.42
N GLU A 103 1.70 12.57 12.70
CA GLU A 103 0.57 13.23 13.35
C GLU A 103 0.77 14.75 13.26
N PRO A 104 -0.29 15.52 12.98
CA PRO A 104 -0.18 16.97 13.01
C PRO A 104 0.30 17.40 14.39
N ALA A 105 1.40 18.15 14.43
CA ALA A 105 1.86 18.78 15.66
C ALA A 105 0.76 19.74 16.15
N ASP A 106 0.41 19.64 17.44
CA ASP A 106 -0.54 20.53 18.14
C ASP A 106 -0.21 22.02 17.95
#